data_AF-A0A929U2E5-F1
#
_entry.id   AF-A0A929U2E5-F1
#
_cell.length_a   1.000
_cell.length_b   1.000
_cell.length_c   1.000
_cell.angle_alpha   90.00
_cell.angle_beta   90.00
_cell.angle_gamma   90.00
#
_symmetry.space_group_name_H-M   'P 1'
#
loop_
_entity.id
_entity.type
_entity.pdbx_description
1 polymer ?
#
loop_
_entity_poly.entity_id
_entity_poly.type
_entity_poly.pdbx_seq_one_letter_code
_entity_poly.pdbx_strand_id
1 'polypeptide(L)'
;MPVHTYTNWNQRPSDQEEQIEPFRKYFFICEGANTETFYFEHLIDLRKELGIHPLIDIRLWEKTEEDKNISFAKRLVDFAEEQKQNPDNGFDAERDKMIIVFDGDIFEEKVQGYDDLIAAIEKNDIAAVTNPNFELFLILHVEGSYEKHIQGHEKEFLTVDDGGRYSHAYFVLLELTKMNAKKNPAIGNLAENVLVAIEQEKKLNQEIHNLKGNVSSNVGKIIEEIINEKPDI
;
A
#
# COMPACT_ATOMS: atom_id res chain seq x y z
N MET A 1 15.22 -6.71 15.09
CA MET A 1 14.13 -7.43 15.80
C MET A 1 13.18 -8.01 14.77
N PRO A 2 12.45 -9.10 15.07
CA PRO A 2 11.46 -9.64 14.14
C PRO A 2 10.27 -8.67 13.98
N VAL A 3 9.76 -8.56 12.75
CA VAL A 3 8.48 -7.87 12.44
C VAL A 3 7.30 -8.72 12.86
N HIS A 4 6.18 -8.10 13.20
CA HIS A 4 4.92 -8.83 13.27
C HIS A 4 4.43 -9.03 11.83
N THR A 5 4.22 -10.30 11.44
CA THR A 5 3.77 -10.65 10.09
C THR A 5 2.30 -11.04 10.15
N TYR A 6 1.44 -10.23 9.52
CA TYR A 6 0.05 -10.59 9.31
C TYR A 6 -0.09 -11.40 8.02
N THR A 7 -0.70 -12.57 8.11
CA THR A 7 -1.08 -13.40 6.98
C THR A 7 -2.26 -14.28 7.36
N ASN A 8 -3.23 -14.41 6.44
CA ASN A 8 -4.31 -15.38 6.56
C ASN A 8 -4.08 -16.63 5.71
N TRP A 9 -2.83 -16.90 5.30
CA TRP A 9 -2.43 -18.15 4.68
C TRP A 9 -2.72 -19.34 5.60
N ASN A 10 -3.35 -20.38 5.06
CA ASN A 10 -3.65 -21.64 5.77
C ASN A 10 -4.54 -21.60 7.02
N GLN A 11 -5.33 -20.55 7.28
CA GLN A 11 -6.36 -20.60 8.35
C GLN A 11 -7.61 -21.39 7.92
N ARG A 12 -7.58 -22.72 8.07
CA ARG A 12 -8.80 -23.57 8.16
C ARG A 12 -8.63 -24.64 9.25
N PRO A 13 -9.64 -24.89 10.12
CA PRO A 13 -9.65 -25.99 11.08
C PRO A 13 -10.25 -27.31 10.54
N SER A 14 -10.22 -27.57 9.23
CA SER A 14 -10.67 -28.86 8.68
C SER A 14 -9.81 -29.33 7.51
N ASP A 15 -9.22 -30.50 7.74
CA ASP A 15 -8.81 -31.53 6.77
C ASP A 15 -7.50 -31.33 5.98
N GLN A 16 -6.47 -32.06 6.45
CA GLN A 16 -5.61 -33.02 5.71
C GLN A 16 -5.16 -32.74 4.25
N GLU A 17 -5.23 -31.52 3.72
CA GLU A 17 -4.57 -31.18 2.46
C GLU A 17 -3.08 -30.91 2.70
N GLU A 18 -2.22 -31.47 1.84
CA GLU A 18 -0.77 -31.19 1.86
C GLU A 18 -0.56 -29.67 1.76
N GLN A 19 0.21 -29.14 2.71
CA GLN A 19 0.53 -27.73 2.74
C GLN A 19 1.42 -27.40 1.54
N ILE A 20 0.84 -26.77 0.51
CA ILE A 20 1.62 -26.25 -0.61
C ILE A 20 2.18 -24.90 -0.17
N GLU A 21 3.51 -24.81 -0.08
CA GLU A 21 4.18 -23.53 0.14
C GLU A 21 3.94 -22.63 -1.08
N PRO A 22 3.56 -21.35 -0.90
CA PRO A 22 3.39 -20.43 -2.01
C PRO A 22 4.70 -20.27 -2.79
N PHE A 23 4.59 -20.15 -4.11
CA PHE A 23 5.72 -19.90 -4.98
C PHE A 23 6.27 -18.47 -4.84
N ARG A 24 5.38 -17.48 -4.63
CA ARG A 24 5.69 -16.04 -4.56
C ARG A 24 5.09 -15.41 -3.30
N LYS A 25 5.96 -14.90 -2.43
CA LYS A 25 5.78 -13.94 -1.32
C LYS A 25 5.59 -12.49 -1.76
N TYR A 26 4.44 -11.83 -1.60
CA TYR A 26 4.39 -10.36 -1.58
C TYR A 26 4.31 -9.84 -0.15
N PHE A 27 5.30 -9.07 0.26
CA PHE A 27 5.36 -8.48 1.59
C PHE A 27 5.09 -6.98 1.49
N PHE A 28 3.97 -6.52 2.04
CA PHE A 28 3.67 -5.11 2.21
C PHE A 28 4.37 -4.58 3.47
N ILE A 29 4.96 -3.39 3.36
CA ILE A 29 5.42 -2.61 4.51
C ILE A 29 5.04 -1.15 4.32
N CYS A 30 4.43 -0.56 5.35
CA CYS A 30 3.81 0.76 5.25
C CYS A 30 4.54 1.81 6.07
N GLU A 31 4.57 3.05 5.55
CA GLU A 31 5.04 4.22 6.30
C GLU A 31 4.08 4.58 7.44
N GLY A 32 2.77 4.62 7.20
CA GLY A 32 1.80 4.80 8.29
C GLY A 32 1.60 3.53 9.11
N ALA A 33 1.22 3.71 10.37
CA ALA A 33 1.10 2.63 11.35
C ALA A 33 -0.34 2.14 11.58
N ASN A 34 -1.34 2.87 11.08
CA ASN A 34 -2.75 2.60 11.40
C ASN A 34 -3.59 2.43 10.13
N THR A 35 -3.78 3.49 9.34
CA THR A 35 -4.72 3.51 8.22
C THR A 35 -4.41 2.43 7.19
N GLU A 36 -3.14 2.34 6.79
CA GLU A 36 -2.60 1.39 5.83
C GLU A 36 -2.66 -0.03 6.38
N THR A 37 -2.31 -0.21 7.66
CA THR A 37 -2.43 -1.51 8.35
C THR A 37 -3.87 -2.02 8.30
N PHE A 38 -4.85 -1.20 8.73
CA PHE A 38 -6.26 -1.60 8.70
C PHE A 38 -6.73 -1.98 7.29
N TYR A 39 -6.26 -1.25 6.28
CA TYR A 39 -6.58 -1.52 4.88
C TYR A 39 -5.97 -2.82 4.38
N PHE A 40 -4.65 -3.00 4.54
CA PHE A 40 -3.96 -4.18 4.00
C PHE A 40 -4.26 -5.46 4.77
N GLU A 41 -4.54 -5.40 6.07
CA GLU A 41 -5.08 -6.55 6.82
C GLU A 41 -6.38 -7.03 6.18
N HIS A 42 -7.34 -6.13 5.94
CA HIS A 42 -8.62 -6.50 5.31
C HIS A 42 -8.45 -6.96 3.86
N LEU A 43 -7.53 -6.36 3.09
CA LEU A 43 -7.21 -6.81 1.74
C LEU A 43 -6.65 -8.25 1.71
N ILE A 44 -5.78 -8.59 2.67
CA ILE A 44 -5.21 -9.95 2.81
C ILE A 44 -6.30 -10.97 3.12
N ASP A 45 -7.34 -10.58 3.86
CA ASP A 45 -8.51 -11.41 4.18
C ASP A 45 -9.34 -11.72 2.94
N LEU A 46 -9.48 -10.72 2.07
CA LEU A 46 -10.22 -10.81 0.83
C LEU A 46 -9.48 -11.55 -0.29
N ARG A 47 -8.21 -11.97 -0.10
CA ARG A 47 -7.38 -12.50 -1.21
C ARG A 47 -8.04 -13.62 -2.03
N LYS A 48 -8.82 -14.49 -1.37
CA LYS A 48 -9.53 -15.59 -2.03
C LYS A 48 -10.71 -15.08 -2.86
N GLU A 49 -11.42 -14.09 -2.36
CA GLU A 49 -12.55 -13.44 -3.04
C GLU A 49 -12.07 -12.63 -4.25
N LEU A 50 -10.88 -12.02 -4.13
CA LEU A 50 -10.19 -11.33 -5.22
C LEU A 50 -9.63 -12.27 -6.29
N GLY A 51 -9.67 -13.59 -6.07
CA GLY A 51 -9.16 -14.57 -7.03
C GLY A 51 -7.64 -14.61 -7.15
N ILE A 52 -6.90 -14.11 -6.15
CA ILE A 52 -5.44 -14.18 -6.12
C ILE A 52 -5.02 -15.65 -6.17
N HIS A 53 -4.04 -15.95 -7.04
CA HIS A 53 -3.63 -17.31 -7.32
C HIS A 53 -3.22 -18.07 -6.03
N PRO A 54 -3.63 -19.33 -5.81
CA PRO A 54 -3.26 -20.12 -4.62
C PRO A 54 -1.77 -20.47 -4.47
N LEU A 55 -0.88 -19.87 -5.25
CA LEU A 55 0.58 -19.98 -5.08
C LEU A 55 1.22 -18.61 -4.83
N ILE A 56 0.41 -17.57 -4.74
CA ILE A 56 0.80 -16.23 -4.37
C ILE A 56 0.23 -15.99 -2.98
N ASP A 57 1.10 -15.64 -2.05
CA ASP A 57 0.72 -15.23 -0.70
C ASP A 57 1.00 -13.73 -0.54
N ILE A 58 0.17 -13.07 0.24
CA ILE A 58 0.31 -11.65 0.55
C ILE A 58 0.39 -11.51 2.06
N ARG A 59 1.40 -10.77 2.51
CA ARG A 59 1.71 -10.57 3.91
C ARG A 59 1.89 -9.10 4.20
N LEU A 60 1.60 -8.69 5.42
CA LEU A 60 1.91 -7.36 5.92
C LEU A 60 2.96 -7.47 7.02
N TRP A 61 4.05 -6.72 6.88
CA TRP A 61 5.06 -6.53 7.92
C TRP A 61 4.77 -5.25 8.69
N GLU A 62 4.38 -5.41 9.94
CA GLU A 62 4.17 -4.29 10.84
C GLU A 62 5.48 -3.89 11.52
N LYS A 63 5.74 -2.58 11.53
CA LYS A 63 6.85 -1.99 12.26
C LYS A 63 6.65 -2.21 13.77
N THR A 64 7.70 -2.64 14.46
CA THR A 64 7.67 -2.82 15.92
C THR A 64 7.56 -1.47 16.63
N GLU A 65 7.19 -1.46 17.92
CA GLU A 65 7.01 -0.20 18.68
C GLU A 65 8.27 0.68 18.70
N GLU A 66 9.46 0.07 18.62
CA GLU A 66 10.74 0.79 18.57
C GLU A 66 10.97 1.48 17.22
N ASP A 67 10.33 0.98 16.16
CA ASP A 67 10.47 1.43 14.76
C ASP A 67 9.26 2.23 14.25
N LYS A 68 8.21 2.41 15.08
CA LYS A 68 6.98 3.16 14.72
C LYS A 68 7.27 4.60 14.24
N ASN A 69 8.40 5.18 14.63
CA ASN A 69 8.83 6.53 14.25
C ASN A 69 9.67 6.57 12.95
N ILE A 70 9.78 5.46 12.21
CA ILE A 70 10.30 5.48 10.84
C ILE A 70 9.25 6.18 9.95
N SER A 71 9.40 7.49 9.81
CA SER A 71 8.56 8.41 9.03
C SER A 71 9.32 8.98 7.82
N PHE A 72 10.25 8.19 7.29
CA PHE A 72 11.09 8.61 6.18
C PHE A 72 11.30 7.41 5.28
N ALA A 73 10.82 7.49 4.04
CA ALA A 73 10.82 6.36 3.11
C ALA A 73 12.18 5.66 3.00
N LYS A 74 13.31 6.40 3.03
CA LYS A 74 14.66 5.79 3.04
C LYS A 74 14.89 4.86 4.24
N ARG A 75 14.46 5.25 5.44
CA ARG A 75 14.57 4.39 6.63
C ARG A 75 13.65 3.17 6.54
N LEU A 76 12.51 3.31 5.85
CA LEU A 76 11.61 2.18 5.59
C LEU A 76 12.25 1.15 4.66
N VAL A 77 12.99 1.62 3.64
CA VAL A 77 13.80 0.76 2.76
C VAL A 77 14.90 0.05 3.55
N ASP A 78 15.69 0.80 4.33
CA ASP A 78 16.78 0.22 5.14
C ASP A 78 16.23 -0.86 6.09
N PHE A 79 15.09 -0.57 6.75
CA PHE A 79 14.41 -1.54 7.61
C PHE A 79 13.93 -2.77 6.83
N ALA A 80 13.32 -2.59 5.65
CA ALA A 80 12.88 -3.71 4.82
C ALA A 80 14.05 -4.61 4.43
N GLU A 81 15.20 -4.04 4.05
CA GLU A 81 16.43 -4.80 3.75
C GLU A 81 16.92 -5.61 4.96
N GLU A 82 16.94 -5.01 6.15
CA GLU A 82 17.29 -5.73 7.38
C GLU A 82 16.35 -6.91 7.66
N GLN A 83 15.04 -6.72 7.45
CA GLN A 83 14.04 -7.75 7.70
C GLN A 83 14.12 -8.91 6.70
N LYS A 84 14.53 -8.66 5.45
CA LYS A 84 14.78 -9.73 4.47
C LYS A 84 15.94 -10.64 4.86
N GLN A 85 16.94 -10.11 5.57
CA GLN A 85 18.09 -10.89 6.02
C GLN A 85 17.77 -11.77 7.24
N ASN A 86 16.62 -11.58 7.89
CA ASN A 86 16.22 -12.36 9.04
C ASN A 86 15.59 -13.70 8.59
N PRO A 87 16.23 -14.86 8.86
CA PRO A 87 15.71 -16.17 8.44
C PRO A 87 14.31 -16.48 8.99
N ASP A 88 13.97 -15.94 10.17
CA ASP A 88 12.67 -16.17 10.81
C ASP A 88 11.50 -15.54 10.03
N ASN A 89 11.78 -14.55 9.19
CA ASN A 89 10.77 -13.88 8.37
C ASN A 89 10.44 -14.67 7.08
N GLY A 90 11.27 -15.66 6.71
CA GLY A 90 10.99 -16.57 5.60
C GLY A 90 10.88 -15.91 4.22
N PHE A 91 11.68 -14.86 4.00
CA PHE A 91 11.78 -14.13 2.72
C PHE A 91 12.78 -14.81 1.78
N ASP A 92 12.35 -15.14 0.57
CA ASP A 92 13.18 -15.70 -0.50
C ASP A 92 13.57 -14.59 -1.49
N ALA A 93 14.85 -14.20 -1.54
CA ALA A 93 15.31 -13.12 -2.41
C ALA A 93 15.21 -13.40 -3.92
N GLU A 94 15.07 -14.67 -4.33
CA GLU A 94 14.88 -15.03 -5.74
C GLU A 94 13.40 -14.94 -6.14
N ARG A 95 12.49 -15.18 -5.19
CA ARG A 95 11.06 -15.42 -5.45
C ARG A 95 10.09 -14.56 -4.68
N ASP A 96 10.52 -13.70 -3.77
CA ASP A 96 9.63 -12.83 -3.03
C ASP A 96 9.87 -11.36 -3.46
N LYS A 97 8.88 -10.51 -3.18
CA LYS A 97 8.95 -9.08 -3.47
C LYS A 97 8.47 -8.30 -2.26
N MET A 98 9.22 -7.25 -1.89
CA MET A 98 8.72 -6.23 -0.99
C MET A 98 7.87 -5.22 -1.79
N ILE A 99 6.77 -4.79 -1.19
CA ILE A 99 5.97 -3.65 -1.63
C ILE A 99 6.06 -2.60 -0.52
N ILE A 100 6.78 -1.53 -0.80
CA ILE A 100 7.05 -0.46 0.16
C ILE A 100 6.04 0.66 -0.10
N VAL A 101 5.11 0.85 0.83
CA VAL A 101 4.00 1.80 0.74
C VAL A 101 4.33 3.09 1.50
N PHE A 102 4.31 4.24 0.81
CA PHE A 102 4.61 5.53 1.43
C PHE A 102 3.90 6.71 0.73
N ASP A 103 3.83 7.83 1.45
CA ASP A 103 3.18 9.05 0.98
C ASP A 103 4.14 9.91 0.13
N GLY A 104 3.57 10.62 -0.84
CA GLY A 104 4.27 11.49 -1.79
C GLY A 104 4.50 12.91 -1.29
N ASP A 105 3.84 13.30 -0.20
CA ASP A 105 3.77 14.67 0.31
C ASP A 105 5.14 15.33 0.60
N ILE A 106 6.05 14.57 1.23
CA ILE A 106 7.41 15.02 1.57
C ILE A 106 8.23 15.36 0.31
N PHE A 107 7.84 14.85 -0.85
CA PHE A 107 8.57 15.01 -2.11
C PHE A 107 8.11 16.22 -2.93
N GLU A 108 6.95 16.82 -2.61
CA GLU A 108 6.53 18.12 -3.15
C GLU A 108 7.44 19.26 -2.64
N GLU A 109 8.05 19.12 -1.46
CA GLU A 109 8.87 20.16 -0.80
C GLU A 109 10.34 20.26 -1.30
N LYS A 110 10.69 19.63 -2.44
CA LYS A 110 12.06 19.59 -3.04
C LYS A 110 13.09 18.79 -2.24
N VAL A 111 12.80 17.53 -1.92
CA VAL A 111 13.82 16.61 -1.43
C VAL A 111 14.66 16.10 -2.60
N GLN A 112 15.98 16.36 -2.58
CA GLN A 112 16.94 15.63 -3.41
C GLN A 112 16.93 14.16 -2.98
N GLY A 113 16.74 13.24 -3.93
CA GLY A 113 16.89 11.79 -3.69
C GLY A 113 15.63 10.95 -3.83
N TYR A 114 14.50 11.49 -4.33
CA TYR A 114 13.33 10.68 -4.69
C TYR A 114 13.69 9.67 -5.80
N ASP A 115 14.25 10.15 -6.91
CA ASP A 115 14.64 9.29 -8.03
C ASP A 115 15.65 8.22 -7.58
N ASP A 116 16.60 8.59 -6.71
CA ASP A 116 17.58 7.65 -6.14
C ASP A 116 16.92 6.61 -5.22
N LEU A 117 15.91 7.02 -4.44
CA LEU A 117 15.14 6.13 -3.57
C LEU A 117 14.31 5.14 -4.40
N ILE A 118 13.56 5.63 -5.39
CA ILE A 118 12.77 4.77 -6.28
C ILE A 118 13.68 3.82 -7.03
N ALA A 119 14.78 4.33 -7.61
CA ALA A 119 15.77 3.48 -8.29
C ALA A 119 16.45 2.48 -7.35
N ALA A 120 16.55 2.76 -6.04
CA ALA A 120 17.04 1.79 -5.07
C ALA A 120 16.01 0.68 -4.79
N ILE A 121 14.73 1.03 -4.64
CA ILE A 121 13.63 0.07 -4.42
C ILE A 121 13.46 -0.82 -5.65
N GLU A 122 13.33 -0.22 -6.84
CA GLU A 122 13.03 -0.92 -8.11
C GLU A 122 14.13 -1.88 -8.56
N LYS A 123 15.31 -1.90 -7.92
CA LYS A 123 16.33 -2.92 -8.17
C LYS A 123 15.81 -4.33 -7.91
N ASN A 124 15.05 -4.51 -6.84
CA ASN A 124 14.61 -5.82 -6.38
C ASN A 124 13.14 -5.85 -5.96
N ASP A 125 12.52 -4.69 -5.70
CA ASP A 125 11.22 -4.56 -5.03
C ASP A 125 10.32 -3.55 -5.74
N ILE A 126 9.17 -3.26 -5.14
CA ILE A 126 8.11 -2.44 -5.73
C ILE A 126 7.85 -1.25 -4.80
N ALA A 127 7.85 -0.04 -5.36
CA ALA A 127 7.43 1.17 -4.66
C ALA A 127 5.93 1.42 -4.90
N ALA A 128 5.14 1.43 -3.84
CA ALA A 128 3.72 1.79 -3.85
C ALA A 128 3.58 3.20 -3.26
N VAL A 129 3.14 4.16 -4.06
CA VAL A 129 3.16 5.58 -3.69
C VAL A 129 1.79 6.20 -3.89
N THR A 130 1.41 7.08 -2.96
CA THR A 130 0.21 7.92 -3.02
C THR A 130 0.59 9.38 -2.83
N ASN A 131 0.28 10.25 -3.78
CA ASN A 131 0.55 11.70 -3.71
C ASN A 131 -0.77 12.48 -3.74
N PRO A 132 -1.16 13.21 -2.68
CA PRO A 132 -0.31 13.55 -1.52
C PRO A 132 -0.15 12.43 -0.48
N ASN A 133 -1.21 11.67 -0.20
CA ASN A 133 -1.23 10.69 0.90
C ASN A 133 -2.20 9.54 0.65
N PHE A 134 -2.09 8.49 1.47
CA PHE A 134 -2.86 7.25 1.31
C PHE A 134 -4.38 7.44 1.33
N GLU A 135 -4.90 8.46 2.01
CA GLU A 135 -6.32 8.79 1.96
C GLU A 135 -6.85 9.05 0.53
N LEU A 136 -6.00 9.52 -0.39
CA LEU A 136 -6.34 9.62 -1.82
C LEU A 136 -6.78 8.27 -2.39
N PHE A 137 -6.01 7.22 -2.15
CA PHE A 137 -6.31 5.88 -2.65
C PHE A 137 -7.59 5.33 -2.00
N LEU A 138 -7.81 5.61 -0.72
CA LEU A 138 -9.05 5.22 -0.02
C LEU A 138 -10.31 5.88 -0.62
N ILE A 139 -10.23 7.13 -1.07
CA ILE A 139 -11.36 7.81 -1.74
C ILE A 139 -11.80 7.04 -2.99
N LEU A 140 -10.86 6.45 -3.73
CA LEU A 140 -11.14 5.72 -4.98
C LEU A 140 -11.98 4.45 -4.77
N HIS A 141 -12.16 3.99 -3.53
CA HIS A 141 -13.03 2.85 -3.23
C HIS A 141 -14.52 3.19 -3.28
N VAL A 142 -14.87 4.49 -3.28
CA VAL A 142 -16.25 4.95 -3.47
C VAL A 142 -16.49 5.16 -4.96
N GLU A 143 -17.46 4.45 -5.53
CA GLU A 143 -17.80 4.54 -6.95
C GLU A 143 -18.12 5.98 -7.38
N GLY A 144 -17.50 6.43 -8.48
CA GLY A 144 -17.66 7.78 -9.04
C GLY A 144 -16.94 8.89 -8.26
N SER A 145 -16.13 8.54 -7.25
CA SER A 145 -15.41 9.52 -6.44
C SER A 145 -14.33 10.26 -7.22
N TYR A 146 -13.70 9.63 -8.22
CA TYR A 146 -12.75 10.30 -9.08
C TYR A 146 -13.39 11.50 -9.79
N GLU A 147 -14.47 11.28 -10.54
CA GLU A 147 -15.16 12.33 -11.30
C GLU A 147 -15.74 13.41 -10.39
N LYS A 148 -16.23 13.02 -9.21
CA LYS A 148 -16.96 13.92 -8.32
C LYS A 148 -16.05 14.76 -7.43
N HIS A 149 -14.93 14.22 -7.00
CA HIS A 149 -14.10 14.83 -5.95
C HIS A 149 -12.66 15.11 -6.37
N ILE A 150 -12.11 14.43 -7.38
CA ILE A 150 -10.70 14.59 -7.75
C ILE A 150 -10.57 15.32 -9.09
N GLN A 151 -11.33 14.93 -10.11
CA GLN A 151 -11.24 15.48 -11.44
C GLN A 151 -11.54 16.99 -11.45
N GLY A 152 -10.57 17.80 -11.87
CA GLY A 152 -10.67 19.27 -11.88
C GLY A 152 -10.40 19.93 -10.52
N HIS A 153 -10.17 19.14 -9.48
CA HIS A 153 -9.89 19.58 -8.10
C HIS A 153 -8.49 19.16 -7.63
N GLU A 154 -7.63 18.68 -8.52
CA GLU A 154 -6.31 18.09 -8.20
C GLU A 154 -5.42 19.06 -7.42
N LYS A 155 -5.52 20.37 -7.70
CA LYS A 155 -4.77 21.40 -6.97
C LYS A 155 -5.13 21.47 -5.49
N GLU A 156 -6.36 21.15 -5.11
CA GLU A 156 -6.81 21.18 -3.72
C GLU A 156 -6.14 20.06 -2.92
N PHE A 157 -5.91 18.90 -3.54
CA PHE A 157 -5.15 17.80 -2.96
C PHE A 157 -3.68 18.16 -2.75
N LEU A 158 -3.09 18.96 -3.65
CA LEU A 158 -1.69 19.35 -3.61
C LEU A 158 -1.45 20.73 -2.98
N THR A 159 -2.41 21.23 -2.21
CA THR A 159 -2.26 22.49 -1.46
C THR A 159 -2.20 22.18 0.03
N VAL A 160 -1.16 22.68 0.70
CA VAL A 160 -1.02 22.58 2.15
C VAL A 160 -1.97 23.56 2.86
N ASP A 161 -2.50 23.15 4.01
CA ASP A 161 -3.24 24.02 4.92
C ASP A 161 -2.31 24.95 5.71
N ASP A 162 -2.91 25.82 6.56
CA ASP A 162 -2.17 26.74 7.44
C ASP A 162 -1.20 26.03 8.40
N GLY A 163 -1.39 24.72 8.61
CA GLY A 163 -0.54 23.85 9.41
C GLY A 163 0.56 23.13 8.62
N GLY A 164 0.70 23.43 7.32
CA GLY A 164 1.69 22.82 6.43
C GLY A 164 1.36 21.38 6.03
N ARG A 165 0.08 20.98 6.02
CA ARG A 165 -0.33 19.59 5.75
C ARG A 165 -1.28 19.51 4.56
N TYR A 166 -1.17 18.45 3.77
CA TYR A 166 -2.12 18.14 2.69
C TYR A 166 -3.40 17.49 3.24
N SER A 167 -4.26 18.31 3.85
CA SER A 167 -5.45 17.83 4.59
C SER A 167 -6.70 17.63 3.74
N HIS A 168 -6.70 18.06 2.47
CA HIS A 168 -7.89 17.98 1.62
C HIS A 168 -8.40 16.53 1.44
N ALA A 169 -7.51 15.59 1.10
CA ALA A 169 -7.88 14.17 0.96
C ALA A 169 -8.52 13.60 2.22
N TYR A 170 -7.97 13.94 3.41
CA TYR A 170 -8.57 13.54 4.68
C TYR A 170 -10.01 14.04 4.84
N PHE A 171 -10.28 15.30 4.49
CA PHE A 171 -11.63 15.86 4.62
C PHE A 171 -12.62 15.24 3.63
N VAL A 172 -12.20 15.00 2.38
CA VAL A 172 -13.03 14.31 1.38
C VAL A 172 -13.34 12.88 1.85
N LEU A 173 -12.33 12.14 2.32
CA LEU A 173 -12.52 10.78 2.84
C LEU A 173 -13.45 10.77 4.06
N LEU A 174 -13.27 11.72 4.98
CA LEU A 174 -14.14 11.87 6.15
C LEU A 174 -15.58 12.20 5.74
N GLU A 175 -15.78 13.02 4.72
CA GLU A 175 -17.11 13.33 4.20
C GLU A 175 -17.77 12.08 3.60
N LEU A 176 -17.04 11.31 2.79
CA LEU A 176 -17.56 10.13 2.11
C LEU A 176 -17.89 8.98 3.08
N THR A 177 -17.01 8.76 4.06
CA THR A 177 -17.09 7.58 4.94
C THR A 177 -17.71 7.88 6.31
N LYS A 178 -17.68 9.14 6.75
CA LYS A 178 -17.93 9.57 8.14
C LYS A 178 -16.99 8.92 9.16
N MET A 179 -15.83 8.42 8.72
CA MET A 179 -14.84 7.75 9.55
C MET A 179 -13.53 8.53 9.63
N ASN A 180 -12.91 8.56 10.81
CA ASN A 180 -11.54 9.02 10.95
C ASN A 180 -10.60 7.85 10.61
N ALA A 181 -9.94 7.90 9.47
CA ALA A 181 -9.09 6.82 8.95
C ALA A 181 -8.00 6.35 9.94
N LYS A 182 -7.43 7.27 10.74
CA LYS A 182 -6.37 6.95 11.70
C LYS A 182 -6.85 6.27 12.98
N LYS A 183 -8.16 6.32 13.26
CA LYS A 183 -8.74 5.86 14.54
C LYS A 183 -9.82 4.80 14.39
N ASN A 184 -10.46 4.71 13.22
CA ASN A 184 -11.55 3.78 12.99
C ASN A 184 -11.06 2.62 12.11
N PRO A 185 -10.85 1.41 12.67
CA PRO A 185 -10.37 0.27 11.90
C PRO A 185 -11.34 -0.17 10.79
N ALA A 186 -12.63 0.18 10.88
CA ALA A 186 -13.60 -0.07 9.82
C ALA A 186 -13.31 0.68 8.51
N ILE A 187 -12.34 1.61 8.51
CA ILE A 187 -11.80 2.17 7.27
C ILE A 187 -11.21 1.08 6.36
N GLY A 188 -10.70 -0.01 6.94
CA GLY A 188 -10.14 -1.14 6.21
C GLY A 188 -11.17 -1.86 5.33
N ASN A 189 -12.45 -1.81 5.70
CA ASN A 189 -13.54 -2.40 4.92
C ASN A 189 -13.67 -1.80 3.51
N LEU A 190 -13.06 -0.63 3.25
CA LEU A 190 -12.98 -0.09 1.90
C LEU A 190 -12.31 -1.07 0.92
N ALA A 191 -11.40 -1.94 1.38
CA ALA A 191 -10.75 -2.94 0.53
C ALA A 191 -11.73 -3.91 -0.15
N GLU A 192 -12.97 -4.05 0.35
CA GLU A 192 -14.04 -4.81 -0.33
C GLU A 192 -14.37 -4.26 -1.73
N ASN A 193 -14.11 -2.96 -1.95
CA ASN A 193 -14.33 -2.28 -3.22
C ASN A 193 -13.02 -2.00 -3.97
N VAL A 194 -11.95 -2.77 -3.72
CA VAL A 194 -10.63 -2.53 -4.34
C VAL A 194 -10.67 -2.55 -5.86
N LEU A 195 -11.54 -3.36 -6.48
CA LEU A 195 -11.70 -3.37 -7.95
C LEU A 195 -12.26 -2.04 -8.47
N VAL A 196 -13.12 -1.36 -7.70
CA VAL A 196 -13.59 0.00 -8.03
C VAL A 196 -12.43 0.99 -7.93
N ALA A 197 -11.61 0.86 -6.89
CA ALA A 197 -10.43 1.70 -6.72
C ALA A 197 -9.41 1.52 -7.86
N ILE A 198 -9.16 0.29 -8.29
CA ILE A 198 -8.28 -0.04 -9.43
C ILE A 198 -8.76 0.67 -10.71
N GLU A 199 -10.05 0.56 -11.04
CA GLU A 199 -10.60 1.19 -12.25
C GLU A 199 -10.59 2.71 -12.20
N GLN A 200 -10.81 3.31 -11.02
CA GLN A 200 -10.73 4.76 -10.86
C GLN A 200 -9.28 5.27 -10.80
N GLU A 201 -8.34 4.49 -10.25
CA GLU A 201 -6.91 4.85 -10.18
C GLU A 201 -6.28 4.96 -11.58
N LYS A 202 -6.75 4.17 -12.56
CA LYS A 202 -6.33 4.29 -13.97
C LYS A 202 -6.56 5.68 -14.58
N LYS A 203 -7.37 6.53 -13.93
CA LYS A 203 -7.65 7.92 -14.34
C LYS A 203 -6.72 8.94 -13.66
N LEU A 204 -5.88 8.50 -12.72
CA LEU A 204 -4.83 9.28 -12.07
C LEU A 204 -3.48 9.07 -12.76
N ASN A 205 -2.49 9.88 -12.38
CA ASN A 205 -1.11 9.62 -12.74
C ASN A 205 -0.61 8.38 -11.95
N GLN A 206 -0.36 7.27 -12.63
CA GLN A 206 0.23 6.05 -12.04
C GLN A 206 1.76 5.99 -12.22
N GLU A 207 2.36 7.00 -12.87
CA GLU A 207 3.81 7.08 -13.10
C GLU A 207 4.51 7.73 -11.89
N ILE A 208 5.08 6.89 -11.03
CA ILE A 208 5.76 7.33 -9.80
C ILE A 208 7.01 8.17 -10.08
N HIS A 209 7.66 8.00 -11.24
CA HIS A 209 8.76 8.88 -11.66
C HIS A 209 8.30 10.31 -12.03
N ASN A 210 6.99 10.57 -12.06
CA ASN A 210 6.37 11.85 -12.41
C ASN A 210 5.35 12.32 -11.35
N LEU A 211 5.68 12.23 -10.05
CA LEU A 211 4.76 12.65 -8.98
C LEU A 211 4.55 14.16 -8.89
N LYS A 212 5.60 14.94 -9.13
CA LYS A 212 5.62 16.35 -8.74
C LYS A 212 4.53 17.17 -9.43
N GLY A 213 3.66 17.77 -8.63
CA GLY A 213 2.54 18.57 -9.12
C GLY A 213 1.38 17.73 -9.68
N ASN A 214 1.42 16.41 -9.52
CA ASN A 214 0.39 15.48 -9.98
C ASN A 214 -0.19 14.69 -8.81
N VAL A 215 -1.52 14.71 -8.69
CA VAL A 215 -2.24 13.75 -7.85
C VAL A 215 -2.03 12.36 -8.44
N SER A 216 -1.43 11.47 -7.67
CA SER A 216 -0.86 10.23 -8.20
C SER A 216 -1.07 9.07 -7.27
N SER A 217 -1.29 7.89 -7.83
CA SER A 217 -1.25 6.63 -7.07
C SER A 217 -0.99 5.46 -8.00
N ASN A 218 -0.20 4.47 -7.56
CA ASN A 218 0.00 3.21 -8.27
C ASN A 218 -0.33 1.97 -7.40
N VAL A 219 -1.01 2.17 -6.27
CA VAL A 219 -1.30 1.10 -5.30
C VAL A 219 -2.29 0.10 -5.92
N GLY A 220 -3.36 0.60 -6.54
CA GLY A 220 -4.34 -0.19 -7.27
C GLY A 220 -3.70 -0.97 -8.42
N LYS A 221 -2.83 -0.33 -9.21
CA LYS A 221 -2.05 -1.00 -10.28
C LYS A 221 -1.27 -2.20 -9.76
N ILE A 222 -0.55 -2.04 -8.63
CA ILE A 222 0.23 -3.13 -8.02
C ILE A 222 -0.69 -4.25 -7.55
N ILE A 223 -1.82 -3.92 -6.92
CA ILE A 223 -2.81 -4.93 -6.48
C ILE A 223 -3.40 -5.66 -7.70
N GLU A 224 -3.72 -4.95 -8.79
CA GLU A 224 -4.20 -5.53 -10.05
C GLU A 224 -3.17 -6.48 -10.66
N GLU A 225 -1.88 -6.11 -10.63
CA GLU A 225 -0.79 -6.97 -11.09
C GLU A 225 -0.71 -8.27 -10.26
N ILE A 226 -0.81 -8.19 -8.93
CA ILE A 226 -0.81 -9.36 -8.05
C ILE A 226 -2.04 -10.26 -8.30
N ILE A 227 -3.23 -9.67 -8.46
CA ILE A 227 -4.46 -10.42 -8.75
C ILE A 227 -4.33 -11.21 -10.06
N ASN A 228 -3.69 -10.62 -11.06
CA ASN A 228 -3.58 -11.20 -12.40
C ASN A 228 -2.33 -12.05 -12.63
N GLU A 229 -1.38 -12.08 -11.68
CA GLU A 229 -0.16 -12.87 -11.82
C GLU A 229 -0.48 -14.36 -11.86
N LYS A 230 0.16 -15.04 -12.81
CA LYS A 230 0.14 -16.49 -12.97
C LYS A 230 1.57 -16.98 -12.84
N PRO A 231 1.94 -17.60 -11.71
CA PRO A 231 3.28 -18.15 -11.53
C PRO A 231 3.60 -19.16 -12.63
N ASP A 232 4.68 -18.91 -13.36
CA ASP A 232 5.24 -19.89 -14.31
C ASP A 232 6.01 -20.95 -13.49
N ILE A 233 5.41 -22.15 -13.37
CA ILE A 233 5.95 -23.30 -12.65
C ILE A 233 6.81 -24.16 -13.57
#